data_AF-A0A1U9NSM5-F1
#
_entry.id   AF-A0A1U9NSM5-F1
#
_cell.length_a   1.000
_cell.length_b   1.000
_cell.length_c   1.000
_cell.angle_alpha   90.00
_cell.angle_beta   90.00
_cell.angle_gamma   90.00
#
_symmetry.space_group_name_H-M   'P 1'
#
loop_
_entity.id
_entity.type
_entity.pdbx_description
1 polymer ?
#
loop_
_entity_poly.entity_id
_entity_poly.type
_entity_poly.pdbx_seq_one_letter_code
_entity_poly.pdbx_strand_id
1 'polypeptide(L)'
;MSRPPQPFGTVVSTAGVNLRRYPSTDSSVVGKLSHGAEIGLHSKVHAQTIDGNSIWYLLRDEAVWVAARHVDNTGEVPLSKDVQPASPQG
;
A
#
# COMPACT_ATOMS: atom_id res chain seq x y z
N MET A 1 10.24 -8.09 18.10
CA MET A 1 10.30 -6.91 17.23
C MET A 1 9.00 -6.17 17.40
N SER A 2 9.04 -4.86 17.66
CA SER A 2 7.84 -4.07 17.92
C SER A 2 7.13 -3.78 16.61
N ARG A 3 5.81 -3.99 16.57
CA ARG A 3 4.96 -3.65 15.42
C ARG A 3 5.04 -2.15 15.11
N PRO A 4 4.93 -1.74 13.84
CA PRO A 4 4.88 -0.33 13.49
C PRO A 4 3.69 0.39 14.15
N PRO A 5 3.79 1.70 14.40
CA PRO A 5 2.69 2.50 14.92
C PRO A 5 1.50 2.49 13.96
N GLN A 6 0.29 2.49 14.50
CA GLN A 6 -0.93 2.52 13.69
C GLN A 6 -1.08 3.86 12.92
N PRO A 7 -1.79 3.86 11.77
CA PRO A 7 -2.20 2.66 11.05
C PRO A 7 -1.03 1.95 10.36
N PHE A 8 -1.08 0.62 10.33
CA PHE A 8 -0.12 -0.23 9.62
C PHE A 8 -0.84 -1.35 8.86
N GLY A 9 -0.16 -2.00 7.94
CA GLY A 9 -0.67 -3.11 7.14
C GLY A 9 0.23 -4.32 7.23
N THR A 10 -0.35 -5.52 7.20
CA THR A 10 0.37 -6.79 7.16
C THR A 10 0.13 -7.45 5.81
N VAL A 11 1.19 -7.84 5.10
CA VAL A 11 1.06 -8.53 3.81
C VAL A 11 0.57 -9.95 4.03
N VAL A 12 -0.65 -10.24 3.59
CA VAL A 12 -1.30 -11.57 3.75
C VAL A 12 -1.20 -12.44 2.49
N SER A 13 -0.75 -11.86 1.37
CA SER A 13 -0.52 -12.62 0.14
C SER A 13 0.74 -13.48 0.24
N THR A 14 0.61 -14.79 0.01
CA THR A 14 1.74 -15.74 -0.01
C THR A 14 2.76 -15.42 -1.10
N ALA A 15 2.31 -14.86 -2.22
CA ALA A 15 3.19 -14.41 -3.30
C ALA A 15 3.86 -13.06 -2.99
N GLY A 16 3.51 -12.40 -1.88
CA GLY A 16 3.88 -11.02 -1.57
C GLY A 16 2.99 -9.99 -2.27
N VAL A 17 3.38 -8.71 -2.18
CA VAL A 17 2.71 -7.58 -2.83
C VAL A 17 3.73 -6.66 -3.48
N ASN A 18 3.43 -6.16 -4.67
CA ASN A 18 4.31 -5.24 -5.39
C ASN A 18 4.15 -3.81 -4.85
N LEU A 19 5.28 -3.13 -4.65
CA LEU A 19 5.34 -1.69 -4.40
C LEU A 19 5.29 -0.97 -5.74
N ARG A 20 4.40 0.01 -5.89
CA ARG A 20 4.17 0.70 -7.17
C ARG A 20 4.26 2.21 -7.04
N ARG A 21 4.66 2.90 -8.11
CA ARG A 21 4.67 4.38 -8.14
C ARG A 21 3.27 5.00 -8.15
N TYR A 22 2.29 4.30 -8.71
CA TYR A 22 0.92 4.75 -8.76
C TYR A 22 -0.02 3.60 -8.39
N PRO A 23 -1.23 3.90 -7.89
CA PRO A 23 -2.21 2.88 -7.48
C PRO A 23 -2.90 2.25 -8.71
N SER A 24 -2.09 1.64 -9.57
CA SER A 24 -2.48 0.98 -10.81
C SER A 24 -1.56 -0.20 -11.09
N THR A 25 -2.10 -1.29 -11.62
CA THR A 25 -1.34 -2.47 -12.07
C THR A 25 -0.45 -2.19 -13.27
N ASP A 26 -0.69 -1.11 -14.00
CA ASP A 26 0.09 -0.69 -15.16
C ASP A 26 1.26 0.22 -14.75
N SER A 27 1.30 0.64 -13.48
CA SER A 27 2.38 1.46 -12.93
C SER A 27 3.67 0.67 -12.73
N SER A 28 4.81 1.33 -12.90
CA SER A 28 6.12 0.79 -12.60
C SER A 28 6.20 0.23 -11.17
N VAL A 29 6.66 -1.02 -11.09
CA VAL A 29 6.99 -1.69 -9.84
C VAL A 29 8.36 -1.21 -9.38
N VAL A 30 8.45 -0.70 -8.15
CA VAL A 30 9.70 -0.21 -7.55
C VAL A 30 10.30 -1.17 -6.56
N GLY A 31 9.53 -2.18 -6.15
CA GLY A 31 9.95 -3.18 -5.19
C GLY A 31 8.83 -4.17 -4.90
N LYS A 32 9.07 -5.03 -3.92
CA LYS A 32 8.14 -6.07 -3.51
C LYS A 32 8.28 -6.35 -2.02
N LEU A 33 7.15 -6.50 -1.35
CA LEU A 33 7.09 -6.94 0.04
C LEU A 33 6.71 -8.42 0.09
N SER A 34 7.37 -9.16 0.98
CA SER A 34 7.10 -10.57 1.22
C SER A 34 5.88 -10.77 2.14
N HIS A 35 5.33 -11.98 2.13
CA HIS A 35 4.30 -12.39 3.08
C HIS A 35 4.74 -12.15 4.53
N GLY A 36 3.83 -11.64 5.36
CA GLY A 36 4.07 -11.32 6.76
C GLY A 36 4.79 -10.00 7.02
N ALA A 37 5.19 -9.26 5.98
CA ALA A 37 5.78 -7.94 6.16
C ALA A 37 4.77 -6.96 6.77
N GLU A 38 5.17 -6.26 7.82
CA GLU A 38 4.38 -5.20 8.44
C GLU A 38 4.89 -3.83 7.95
N ILE A 39 3.99 -3.00 7.43
CA ILE A 39 4.31 -1.70 6.82
C ILE A 39 3.47 -0.57 7.39
N GLY A 40 4.09 0.57 7.67
CA GLY A 40 3.37 1.77 8.07
C GLY A 40 2.48 2.27 6.93
N LEU A 41 1.21 2.54 7.22
CA LEU A 41 0.28 3.13 6.27
C LEU A 41 0.13 4.62 6.56
N HIS A 42 0.04 5.42 5.50
CA HIS A 42 -0.24 6.85 5.58
C HIS A 42 -1.71 7.13 5.29
N SER A 43 -2.17 6.74 4.10
CA SER A 43 -3.54 6.96 3.64
C SER A 43 -3.98 5.89 2.67
N LYS A 44 -5.27 5.89 2.32
CA LYS A 44 -5.84 5.03 1.30
C LYS A 44 -6.55 5.84 0.22
N VAL A 45 -6.66 5.29 -0.98
CA VAL A 45 -7.42 5.87 -2.10
C VAL A 45 -8.21 4.79 -2.82
N HIS A 46 -9.25 5.21 -3.55
CA HIS A 46 -9.94 4.36 -4.51
C HIS A 46 -9.28 4.54 -5.87
N ALA A 47 -8.79 3.46 -6.46
CA ALA A 47 -8.15 3.47 -7.77
C ALA A 47 -8.45 2.18 -8.53
N GLN A 48 -7.47 1.63 -9.26
CA GLN A 48 -7.70 0.44 -10.08
C GLN A 48 -8.17 -0.74 -9.24
N THR A 49 -9.23 -1.41 -9.69
CA THR A 49 -9.79 -2.56 -8.98
C THR A 49 -8.95 -3.81 -9.24
N ILE A 50 -8.54 -4.48 -8.15
CA ILE A 50 -7.87 -5.77 -8.17
C ILE A 50 -8.78 -6.76 -7.45
N ASP A 51 -9.32 -7.73 -8.21
CA ASP A 51 -10.13 -8.82 -7.66
C ASP A 51 -11.27 -8.32 -6.74
N GLY A 52 -12.03 -7.33 -7.23
CA GLY A 52 -13.15 -6.71 -6.51
C GLY A 52 -12.77 -5.65 -5.46
N ASN A 53 -11.48 -5.42 -5.21
CA ASN A 53 -11.01 -4.40 -4.24
C ASN A 53 -10.32 -3.23 -4.96
N SER A 54 -10.87 -2.02 -4.84
CA SER A 54 -10.34 -0.79 -5.43
C SER A 54 -9.47 0.03 -4.48
N ILE A 55 -9.24 -0.45 -3.26
CA ILE A 55 -8.48 0.27 -2.24
C ILE A 55 -6.98 0.05 -2.47
N TRP A 56 -6.25 1.15 -2.42
CA TRP A 56 -4.80 1.18 -2.44
C TRP A 56 -4.29 1.96 -1.23
N TYR A 57 -3.23 1.46 -0.61
CA TYR A 57 -2.57 2.12 0.51
C TYR A 57 -1.28 2.81 0.07
N LEU A 58 -1.10 4.03 0.55
CA LEU A 58 0.16 4.75 0.50
C LEU A 58 0.99 4.37 1.72
N LEU A 59 2.23 3.97 1.52
CA LEU A 59 3.16 3.70 2.61
C LEU A 59 3.56 5.00 3.32
N ARG A 60 3.87 4.89 4.61
CA ARG A 60 4.28 6.03 5.44
C ARG A 60 5.73 6.43 5.20
N ASP A 61 6.61 5.45 5.13
CA ASP A 61 8.06 5.68 5.05
C ASP A 61 8.50 6.00 3.62
N GLU A 62 7.75 5.48 2.64
CA GLU A 62 7.99 5.69 1.23
C GLU A 62 6.69 6.07 0.55
N ALA A 63 6.72 7.10 -0.31
CA ALA A 63 5.58 7.46 -1.12
C ALA A 63 5.42 6.41 -2.23
N VAL A 64 4.91 5.23 -1.91
CA VAL A 64 4.65 4.13 -2.84
C VAL A 64 3.32 3.47 -2.49
N TRP A 65 2.71 2.84 -3.48
CA TRP A 65 1.37 2.29 -3.39
C TRP A 65 1.40 0.76 -3.34
N VAL A 66 0.54 0.20 -2.48
CA VAL A 66 0.27 -1.24 -2.40
C VAL A 66 -1.23 -1.51 -2.49
N ALA A 67 -1.59 -2.61 -3.13
CA ALA A 67 -2.99 -3.02 -3.25
C ALA A 67 -3.52 -3.56 -1.91
N ALA A 68 -4.60 -2.98 -1.39
CA ALA A 68 -5.23 -3.44 -0.15
C ALA A 68 -5.76 -4.87 -0.27
N ARG A 69 -6.02 -5.35 -1.48
CA ARG A 69 -6.41 -6.74 -1.76
C ARG A 69 -5.45 -7.77 -1.11
N HIS A 70 -4.19 -7.40 -0.91
CA HIS A 70 -3.13 -8.28 -0.41
C HIS A 70 -2.56 -7.84 0.95
N VAL A 71 -3.16 -6.83 1.58
CA VAL A 71 -2.67 -6.22 2.82
C VAL A 71 -3.82 -6.07 3.80
N ASP A 72 -3.67 -6.68 4.98
CA ASP A 72 -4.63 -6.52 6.07
C ASP A 72 -4.23 -5.31 6.93
N ASN A 73 -5.11 -4.31 7.03
CA ASN A 73 -4.80 -3.08 7.77
C ASN A 73 -5.23 -3.17 9.24
N THR A 74 -4.36 -2.69 10.12
CA THR A 74 -4.65 -2.50 11.54
C THR A 74 -4.71 -1.01 11.86
N GLY A 75 -5.84 -0.59 12.43
CA GLY A 75 -6.17 0.80 12.70
C GLY A 75 -6.87 1.49 11.53
N GLU A 76 -7.35 2.70 11.78
CA GLU A 76 -8.06 3.50 10.78
C GLU A 76 -7.08 4.13 9.80
N VAL A 77 -7.14 3.70 8.54
CA VAL A 77 -6.39 4.34 7.45
C VAL A 77 -7.28 5.44 6.84
N PRO A 78 -6.87 6.72 6.92
CA PRO A 78 -7.66 7.82 6.40
C PRO A 78 -7.79 7.73 4.86
N LEU A 79 -8.99 7.96 4.36
CA LEU A 79 -9.25 8.04 2.92
C LEU A 79 -8.80 9.41 2.40
N SER A 80 -7.82 9.41 1.50
CA SER A 80 -7.43 10.60 0.75
C SER A 80 -8.39 10.79 -0.44
N LYS A 81 -8.82 12.04 -0.64
CA LYS A 81 -9.61 12.44 -1.82
C LYS A 81 -8.78 12.51 -3.11
N ASP A 82 -7.46 12.64 -2.97
CA ASP A 82 -6.51 12.76 -4.07
C ASP A 82 -5.54 11.58 -4.07
N VAL A 83 -5.26 11.03 -5.26
CA VAL A 83 -4.13 10.12 -5.46
C VAL A 83 -2.86 10.94 -5.34
N GLN A 84 -2.17 10.85 -4.21
CA GLN A 84 -0.86 11.45 -4.07
C GLN A 84 0.11 10.72 -5.03
N PRO A 85 0.80 11.41 -5.94
CA PRO A 85 1.86 10.77 -6.70
C PRO A 85 2.89 10.21 -5.71
N ALA A 86 3.39 8.99 -5.96
CA ALA A 86 4.63 8.57 -5.34
C ALA A 86 5.67 9.65 -5.65
N SER A 87 6.10 10.41 -4.64
CA SER A 87 7.04 11.51 -4.86
C SER A 87 8.18 11.02 -5.75
N PRO A 88 8.45 11.68 -6.90
CA PRO A 88 9.69 11.43 -7.60
C PRO A 88 10.79 11.86 -6.62
N GLN A 89 11.57 10.90 -6.14
CA GLN A 89 12.84 11.21 -5.53
C GLN A 89 13.69 11.75 -6.68
N GLY A 90 13.76 13.08 -6.76
CA GLY A 90 14.67 13.80 -7.64
C GLY A 90 16.10 13.68 -7.14
#